data_AF-A0A940P3E8-F1
#
_entry.id   AF-A0A940P3E8-F1
#
_cell.length_a   1.000
_cell.length_b   1.000
_cell.length_c   1.000
_cell.angle_alpha   90.00
_cell.angle_beta   90.00
_cell.angle_gamma   90.00
#
_symmetry.space_group_name_H-M   'P 1'
#
loop_
_entity.id
_entity.type
_entity.pdbx_description
1 polymer ?
#
loop_
_entity_poly.entity_id
_entity_poly.type
_entity_poly.pdbx_seq_one_letter_code
_entity_poly.pdbx_strand_id
1 'polypeptide(L)'
;MKMKRMLACLLTGVMLCGVLTACGKKDNNSAAETEPVTEAPTEAPTEAEEVTQAETVAFEEARDAKPGQAYLAIVDGQWWIQYWGSSTKDGYMLSYDAGIADITGNGTYTVSVNADTKGFRYDATGDPSGEYTPGGLNFLAVMIPEGETMYPGIVLTVDSVKVDGNEVELKTKNYTSSDDGVETRTNLYNPYVEKPSDDGRSTEGALYSADGTPADFCSGYS
;
A
#
# COMPACT_ATOMS: atom_id res chain seq x y z
N MET A 1 30.07 -12.18 -32.57
CA MET A 1 30.39 -13.60 -32.24
C MET A 1 29.71 -13.94 -30.91
N LYS A 2 29.30 -15.20 -30.66
CA LYS A 2 28.59 -15.58 -29.42
C LYS A 2 29.57 -15.87 -28.29
N MET A 3 29.18 -15.58 -27.04
CA MET A 3 29.49 -16.45 -25.90
C MET A 3 28.44 -16.27 -24.78
N LYS A 4 27.57 -17.26 -24.58
CA LYS A 4 26.80 -17.37 -23.32
C LYS A 4 27.67 -18.12 -22.31
N ARG A 5 27.77 -17.63 -21.07
CA ARG A 5 28.38 -18.40 -19.99
C ARG A 5 27.37 -19.42 -19.46
N MET A 6 27.66 -20.70 -19.61
CA MET A 6 26.96 -21.78 -18.90
C MET A 6 27.68 -22.04 -17.58
N LEU A 7 26.92 -22.35 -16.54
CA LEU A 7 27.41 -22.97 -15.30
C LEU A 7 26.68 -24.30 -15.14
N ALA A 8 27.39 -25.39 -14.87
CA ALA A 8 26.81 -26.72 -14.82
C ALA A 8 27.68 -27.67 -13.97
N CYS A 9 27.01 -28.60 -13.27
CA CYS A 9 27.56 -29.86 -12.73
C CYS A 9 28.55 -29.69 -11.54
N LEU A 10 28.67 -30.57 -10.54
CA LEU A 10 27.94 -31.77 -10.04
C LEU A 10 28.47 -31.99 -8.57
N LEU A 11 27.87 -32.65 -7.56
CA LEU A 11 27.39 -34.04 -7.43
C LEU A 11 26.73 -34.26 -6.03
N THR A 12 25.57 -34.92 -6.03
CA THR A 12 25.05 -35.97 -5.10
C THR A 12 25.50 -36.12 -3.63
N GLY A 13 24.50 -36.37 -2.76
CA GLY A 13 24.56 -37.29 -1.62
C GLY A 13 23.22 -38.06 -1.50
N VAL A 14 23.21 -39.34 -1.08
CA VAL A 14 22.02 -40.22 -1.14
C VAL A 14 21.83 -41.06 0.13
N MET A 15 20.63 -41.00 0.71
CA MET A 15 20.02 -42.02 1.59
C MET A 15 18.49 -41.75 1.66
N LEU A 16 17.59 -42.69 1.96
CA LEU A 16 17.24 -44.03 1.40
C LEU A 16 16.18 -44.63 2.36
N CYS A 17 15.14 -45.29 1.84
CA CYS A 17 14.12 -46.12 2.53
C CYS A 17 13.08 -45.40 3.43
N GLY A 18 11.81 -45.82 3.30
CA GLY A 18 10.69 -45.36 4.13
C GLY A 18 9.28 -45.60 3.55
N VAL A 19 8.95 -46.80 3.07
CA VAL A 19 7.60 -47.13 2.56
C VAL A 19 6.89 -48.17 3.42
N LEU A 20 5.66 -47.85 3.86
CA LEU A 20 4.65 -48.81 4.31
C LEU A 20 3.25 -48.32 3.94
N THR A 21 2.51 -49.12 3.16
CA THR A 21 1.08 -48.93 2.87
C THR A 21 0.28 -49.89 3.75
N ALA A 22 -0.80 -49.41 4.38
CA ALA A 22 -1.63 -50.22 5.29
C ALA A 22 -3.13 -50.03 5.02
N CYS A 23 -3.65 -50.66 3.96
CA CYS A 23 -5.09 -50.82 3.77
C CYS A 23 -5.55 -52.14 4.42
N GLY A 24 -6.32 -52.06 5.50
CA GLY A 24 -6.94 -53.24 6.12
C GLY A 24 -8.30 -53.58 5.51
N LYS A 25 -8.56 -54.86 5.23
CA LYS A 25 -9.89 -55.36 4.81
C LYS A 25 -10.21 -56.73 5.41
N LYS A 26 -11.47 -56.89 5.84
CA LYS A 26 -12.30 -58.11 5.87
C LYS A 26 -13.77 -57.64 5.86
N ASP A 27 -14.63 -58.03 4.92
CA ASP A 27 -15.28 -59.35 4.75
C ASP A 27 -16.34 -59.55 5.86
N ASN A 28 -17.63 -59.88 5.64
CA ASN A 28 -18.46 -60.37 4.52
C ASN A 28 -19.95 -60.06 4.92
N ASN A 29 -21.06 -60.14 4.17
CA ASN A 29 -21.54 -60.44 2.81
C ASN A 29 -23.10 -60.51 2.89
N SER A 30 -23.84 -60.45 1.76
CA SER A 30 -25.27 -60.79 1.59
C SER A 30 -26.36 -59.77 2.01
N ALA A 31 -27.59 -59.94 1.46
CA ALA A 31 -28.63 -58.90 1.30
C ALA A 31 -30.08 -59.46 1.20
N ALA A 32 -31.08 -58.55 1.14
CA ALA A 32 -32.55 -58.75 1.06
C ALA A 32 -33.18 -59.37 2.35
N GLU A 33 -34.43 -59.11 2.80
CA GLU A 33 -35.59 -58.23 2.44
C GLU A 33 -36.59 -58.24 3.66
N THR A 34 -37.75 -57.56 3.80
CA THR A 34 -38.62 -56.68 2.96
C THR A 34 -39.38 -55.61 3.82
N GLU A 35 -40.22 -54.77 3.20
CA GLU A 35 -41.29 -53.87 3.72
C GLU A 35 -42.54 -54.63 4.30
N PRO A 36 -43.64 -54.01 4.83
CA PRO A 36 -43.94 -52.59 5.21
C PRO A 36 -44.64 -52.36 6.60
N VAL A 37 -44.68 -51.11 7.11
CA VAL A 37 -45.76 -50.48 7.95
C VAL A 37 -45.72 -48.95 7.79
N THR A 38 -46.58 -48.28 6.99
CA THR A 38 -47.89 -47.65 7.32
C THR A 38 -47.87 -46.33 8.11
N GLU A 39 -48.21 -45.23 7.40
CA GLU A 39 -48.83 -43.93 7.80
C GLU A 39 -48.34 -43.10 9.01
N ALA A 40 -47.90 -41.86 8.72
CA ALA A 40 -48.61 -40.64 9.12
C ALA A 40 -48.02 -39.38 8.42
N PRO A 41 -48.82 -38.51 7.76
CA PRO A 41 -48.35 -37.21 7.30
C PRO A 41 -48.38 -36.17 8.43
N THR A 42 -47.23 -35.60 8.78
CA THR A 42 -47.16 -34.40 9.64
C THR A 42 -46.80 -33.21 8.76
N GLU A 43 -47.75 -32.28 8.57
CA GLU A 43 -47.47 -31.00 7.92
C GLU A 43 -46.65 -30.12 8.87
N ALA A 44 -45.33 -30.05 8.63
CA ALA A 44 -44.52 -28.99 9.20
C ALA A 44 -44.84 -27.68 8.45
N PRO A 45 -45.13 -26.56 9.15
CA PRO A 45 -45.22 -25.26 8.50
C PRO A 45 -43.88 -24.94 7.84
N THR A 46 -43.89 -24.52 6.57
CA THR A 46 -42.72 -23.91 5.95
C THR A 46 -42.47 -22.57 6.62
N GLU A 47 -41.61 -22.58 7.65
CA GLU A 47 -41.01 -21.36 8.17
C GLU A 47 -40.20 -20.74 7.03
N ALA A 48 -40.73 -19.66 6.46
CA ALA A 48 -40.10 -19.00 5.34
C ALA A 48 -38.86 -18.27 5.87
N GLU A 49 -37.68 -18.85 5.64
CA GLU A 49 -36.41 -18.16 5.87
C GLU A 49 -36.45 -16.81 5.13
N GLU A 50 -36.53 -15.73 5.90
CA GLU A 50 -36.50 -14.38 5.36
C GLU A 50 -35.07 -14.16 4.83
N VAL A 51 -34.90 -14.37 3.52
CA VAL A 51 -33.61 -14.26 2.84
C VAL A 51 -33.14 -12.81 2.94
N THR A 52 -32.38 -12.51 4.00
CA THR A 52 -31.78 -11.21 4.25
C THR A 52 -30.98 -10.80 3.02
N GLN A 53 -31.50 -9.82 2.29
CA GLN A 53 -30.87 -9.31 1.09
C GLN A 53 -29.53 -8.71 1.48
N ALA A 54 -28.44 -9.41 1.18
CA ALA A 54 -27.10 -9.01 1.57
C ALA A 54 -26.79 -7.62 0.99
N GLU A 55 -26.67 -6.62 1.87
CA GLU A 55 -26.38 -5.26 1.46
C GLU A 55 -25.01 -5.21 0.75
N THR A 56 -25.02 -4.86 -0.52
CA THR A 56 -23.80 -4.67 -1.30
C THR A 56 -23.13 -3.39 -0.84
N VAL A 57 -22.19 -3.50 0.09
CA VAL A 57 -21.43 -2.37 0.63
C VAL A 57 -20.65 -1.71 -0.50
N ALA A 58 -21.01 -0.47 -0.80
CA ALA A 58 -20.25 0.37 -1.71
C ALA A 58 -19.04 0.97 -0.98
N PHE A 59 -17.85 0.57 -1.42
CA PHE A 59 -16.56 1.17 -1.08
C PHE A 59 -16.26 2.40 -1.93
N GLU A 60 -15.33 3.21 -1.45
CA GLU A 60 -14.77 4.38 -2.12
C GLU A 60 -13.87 3.95 -3.31
N GLU A 61 -13.51 4.88 -4.19
CA GLU A 61 -12.60 4.58 -5.30
C GLU A 61 -11.15 4.45 -4.78
N ALA A 62 -10.48 3.32 -5.04
CA ALA A 62 -9.05 3.17 -4.81
C ALA A 62 -8.25 3.76 -6.00
N ARG A 63 -7.19 4.52 -5.70
CA ARG A 63 -6.59 5.46 -6.66
C ARG A 63 -5.10 5.16 -6.94
N ASP A 64 -4.75 5.06 -8.21
CA ASP A 64 -3.36 5.00 -8.68
C ASP A 64 -2.91 6.36 -9.24
N ALA A 65 -1.79 6.87 -8.72
CA ALA A 65 -1.09 8.04 -9.22
C ALA A 65 -0.28 7.69 -10.47
N LYS A 66 -0.22 8.64 -11.41
CA LYS A 66 0.37 8.45 -12.75
C LYS A 66 1.50 9.45 -12.99
N PRO A 67 2.36 9.21 -14.00
CA PRO A 67 3.32 10.21 -14.46
C PRO A 67 2.66 11.57 -14.69
N GLY A 68 3.20 12.61 -14.07
CA GLY A 68 2.63 13.96 -14.08
C GLY A 68 1.60 14.28 -12.98
N GLN A 69 1.33 13.35 -12.06
CA GLN A 69 0.42 13.59 -10.93
C GLN A 69 1.17 13.63 -9.60
N ALA A 70 0.81 14.57 -8.72
CA ALA A 70 1.28 14.57 -7.34
C ALA A 70 0.33 13.76 -6.45
N TYR A 71 0.90 13.03 -5.49
CA TYR A 71 0.17 12.29 -4.45
C TYR A 71 0.87 12.40 -3.09
N LEU A 72 0.18 12.02 -2.01
CA LEU A 72 0.74 11.96 -0.67
C LEU A 72 1.18 10.52 -0.34
N ALA A 73 2.48 10.28 -0.31
CA ALA A 73 3.06 9.01 0.12
C ALA A 73 3.12 8.94 1.65
N ILE A 74 2.66 7.84 2.24
CA ILE A 74 2.52 7.70 3.70
C ILE A 74 2.71 6.26 4.18
N VAL A 75 3.33 6.09 5.35
CA VAL A 75 3.50 4.81 6.05
C VAL A 75 3.28 4.98 7.55
N ASP A 76 2.49 4.09 8.14
CA ASP A 76 2.24 4.06 9.59
C ASP A 76 3.41 3.48 10.40
N GLY A 77 3.40 3.72 11.72
CA GLY A 77 4.42 3.21 12.65
C GLY A 77 4.70 1.71 12.54
N GLN A 78 3.70 0.90 12.17
CA GLN A 78 3.81 -0.56 12.05
C GLN A 78 4.26 -1.05 10.66
N TRP A 79 4.46 -0.16 9.67
CA TRP A 79 4.74 -0.50 8.27
C TRP A 79 3.67 -1.40 7.62
N TRP A 80 2.42 -1.33 8.10
CA TRP A 80 1.32 -2.14 7.58
C TRP A 80 0.29 -1.31 6.82
N ILE A 81 -0.09 -0.16 7.38
CA ILE A 81 -1.00 0.78 6.73
C ILE A 81 -0.17 1.77 5.91
N GLN A 82 -0.31 1.72 4.59
CA GLN A 82 0.51 2.49 3.67
C GLN A 82 -0.30 3.09 2.51
N TYR A 83 0.33 4.03 1.80
CA TYR A 83 0.02 4.33 0.40
C TYR A 83 1.25 4.90 -0.29
N TRP A 84 1.64 4.27 -1.40
CA TRP A 84 2.73 4.71 -2.28
C TRP A 84 2.21 4.89 -3.71
N GLY A 85 1.14 5.65 -3.87
CA GLY A 85 0.63 6.05 -5.19
C GLY A 85 -0.01 4.93 -6.01
N SER A 86 -0.36 3.78 -5.42
CA SER A 86 -1.04 2.69 -6.13
C SER A 86 -2.16 2.05 -5.29
N SER A 87 -3.16 1.49 -5.97
CA SER A 87 -4.20 0.62 -5.39
C SER A 87 -3.82 -0.87 -5.42
N THR A 88 -2.77 -1.24 -6.17
CA THR A 88 -2.54 -2.62 -6.63
C THR A 88 -1.63 -3.48 -5.74
N LYS A 89 -1.38 -3.05 -4.49
CA LYS A 89 -0.45 -3.71 -3.56
C LYS A 89 -1.11 -3.95 -2.20
N ASP A 90 -0.93 -5.17 -1.69
CA ASP A 90 -1.30 -5.55 -0.33
C ASP A 90 -0.70 -4.56 0.68
N GLY A 91 -1.54 -4.03 1.59
CA GLY A 91 -1.15 -3.00 2.57
C GLY A 91 -1.28 -1.55 2.11
N TYR A 92 -1.58 -1.28 0.82
CA TYR A 92 -1.80 0.10 0.34
C TYR A 92 -3.25 0.57 0.61
N MET A 93 -3.70 0.34 1.86
CA MET A 93 -5.09 0.52 2.32
C MET A 93 -5.52 1.99 2.37
N LEU A 94 -4.58 2.95 2.30
CA LEU A 94 -4.88 4.38 2.21
C LEU A 94 -5.00 4.89 0.76
N SER A 95 -5.11 3.99 -0.22
CA SER A 95 -5.41 4.31 -1.62
C SER A 95 -6.87 4.69 -1.89
N TYR A 96 -7.78 4.30 -1.01
CA TYR A 96 -9.20 4.64 -1.06
C TYR A 96 -9.41 6.15 -0.80
N ASP A 97 -10.17 6.81 -1.69
CA ASP A 97 -10.44 8.25 -1.66
C ASP A 97 -9.17 9.13 -1.61
N ALA A 98 -8.04 8.63 -2.11
CA ALA A 98 -6.79 9.39 -2.12
C ALA A 98 -6.87 10.60 -3.07
N GLY A 99 -6.55 11.78 -2.53
CA GLY A 99 -6.47 13.03 -3.25
C GLY A 99 -5.18 13.10 -4.07
N ILE A 100 -5.34 13.04 -5.39
CA ILE A 100 -4.26 13.10 -6.39
C ILE A 100 -4.47 14.36 -7.24
N ALA A 101 -3.39 15.07 -7.56
CA ALA A 101 -3.44 16.33 -8.30
C ALA A 101 -2.69 16.27 -9.64
N ASP A 102 -3.37 16.65 -10.73
CA ASP A 102 -2.76 16.77 -12.07
C ASP A 102 -1.86 18.02 -12.16
N ILE A 103 -0.54 17.81 -12.23
CA ILE A 103 0.43 18.92 -12.28
C ILE A 103 0.47 19.51 -13.69
N THR A 104 -0.20 20.65 -13.81
CA THR A 104 -0.49 21.35 -15.06
C THR A 104 0.37 22.60 -15.28
N GLY A 105 1.18 22.98 -14.29
CA GLY A 105 2.13 24.10 -14.33
C GLY A 105 2.57 24.49 -12.92
N ASN A 106 3.06 25.72 -12.77
CA ASN A 106 3.37 26.28 -11.46
C ASN A 106 2.08 26.71 -10.74
N GLY A 107 1.87 26.26 -9.50
CA GLY A 107 0.75 26.65 -8.66
C GLY A 107 0.71 25.85 -7.35
N THR A 108 -0.18 26.23 -6.43
CA THR A 108 -0.50 25.43 -5.24
C THR A 108 -1.46 24.31 -5.63
N TYR A 109 -1.14 23.08 -5.22
CA TYR A 109 -1.95 21.88 -5.41
C TYR A 109 -2.27 21.25 -4.04
N THR A 110 -3.23 20.34 -3.97
CA THR A 110 -3.60 19.65 -2.72
C THR A 110 -3.68 18.15 -2.97
N VAL A 111 -3.05 17.39 -2.08
CA VAL A 111 -3.03 15.92 -2.08
C VAL A 111 -3.42 15.42 -0.69
N SER A 112 -4.01 14.23 -0.61
CA SER A 112 -4.50 13.67 0.66
C SER A 112 -4.63 12.15 0.63
N VAL A 113 -4.79 11.57 1.82
CA VAL A 113 -5.28 10.21 2.04
C VAL A 113 -6.43 10.26 3.03
N ASN A 114 -7.30 9.24 3.04
CA ASN A 114 -8.47 9.20 3.91
C ASN A 114 -8.52 7.89 4.71
N ALA A 115 -8.12 7.96 5.98
CA ALA A 115 -8.11 6.85 6.93
C ALA A 115 -9.48 6.58 7.60
N ASP A 116 -10.57 7.14 7.07
CA ASP A 116 -11.94 6.88 7.55
C ASP A 116 -12.81 6.17 6.50
N THR A 117 -12.28 5.88 5.32
CA THR A 117 -12.98 5.17 4.23
C THR A 117 -13.40 3.76 4.63
N LYS A 118 -14.54 3.29 4.11
CA LYS A 118 -14.99 1.90 4.28
C LYS A 118 -14.02 0.90 3.68
N GLY A 119 -13.37 1.27 2.55
CA GLY A 119 -12.33 0.46 1.93
C GLY A 119 -11.17 0.20 2.88
N PHE A 120 -10.60 1.26 3.45
CA PHE A 120 -9.56 1.17 4.49
C PHE A 120 -10.01 0.34 5.71
N ARG A 121 -11.20 0.64 6.26
CA ARG A 121 -11.75 -0.06 7.44
C ARG A 121 -11.92 -1.56 7.17
N TYR A 122 -12.43 -1.93 6.00
CA TYR A 122 -12.62 -3.32 5.60
C TYR A 122 -11.30 -4.06 5.37
N ASP A 123 -10.33 -3.46 4.68
CA ASP A 123 -9.01 -4.07 4.48
C ASP A 123 -8.22 -4.23 5.79
N ALA A 124 -8.41 -3.32 6.75
CA ALA A 124 -7.74 -3.36 8.06
C ALA A 124 -8.42 -4.28 9.08
N THR A 125 -9.74 -4.52 8.99
CA THR A 125 -10.51 -5.22 10.04
C THR A 125 -11.39 -6.39 9.57
N GLY A 126 -11.71 -6.47 8.28
CA GLY A 126 -12.75 -7.35 7.73
C GLY A 126 -14.18 -6.81 7.80
N ASP A 127 -14.40 -5.60 8.33
CA ASP A 127 -15.70 -4.95 8.46
C ASP A 127 -15.63 -3.49 7.95
N PRO A 128 -16.47 -3.04 7.00
CA PRO A 128 -16.52 -1.64 6.57
C PRO A 128 -16.92 -0.64 7.67
N SER A 129 -17.50 -1.14 8.76
CA SER A 129 -17.87 -0.38 9.97
C SER A 129 -16.83 -0.50 11.07
N GLY A 130 -15.85 -1.40 10.92
CA GLY A 130 -14.82 -1.66 11.92
C GLY A 130 -13.92 -0.45 12.18
N GLU A 131 -13.50 -0.28 13.43
CA GLU A 131 -12.57 0.78 13.84
C GLU A 131 -11.13 0.23 13.82
N TYR A 132 -10.21 0.99 13.22
CA TYR A 132 -8.77 0.73 13.29
C TYR A 132 -7.99 2.02 13.57
N THR A 133 -6.88 1.92 14.29
CA THR A 133 -6.01 3.05 14.62
C THR A 133 -4.58 2.74 14.14
N PRO A 134 -4.06 3.43 13.10
CA PRO A 134 -2.67 3.28 12.64
C PRO A 134 -1.65 3.58 13.75
N GLY A 135 -0.49 2.94 13.71
CA GLY A 135 0.52 2.94 14.79
C GLY A 135 1.33 4.24 14.94
N GLY A 136 0.75 5.40 14.61
CA GLY A 136 1.47 6.66 14.41
C GLY A 136 2.06 6.76 12.99
N LEU A 137 2.98 7.71 12.79
CA LEU A 137 3.58 8.03 11.49
C LEU A 137 5.05 7.56 11.42
N ASN A 138 5.44 6.91 10.33
CA ASN A 138 6.82 6.48 10.08
C ASN A 138 7.43 7.10 8.82
N PHE A 139 6.62 7.42 7.81
CA PHE A 139 7.05 8.18 6.63
C PHE A 139 5.91 9.05 6.10
N LEU A 140 6.23 10.25 5.63
CA LEU A 140 5.32 11.14 4.92
C LEU A 140 6.10 11.98 3.88
N ALA A 141 5.66 11.96 2.62
CA ALA A 141 6.21 12.78 1.55
C ALA A 141 5.14 13.15 0.52
N VAL A 142 5.31 14.27 -0.18
CA VAL A 142 4.59 14.51 -1.45
C VAL A 142 5.48 14.00 -2.58
N MET A 143 4.92 13.19 -3.48
CA MET A 143 5.67 12.49 -4.53
C MET A 143 5.00 12.64 -5.90
N ILE A 144 5.82 12.59 -6.97
CA ILE A 144 5.40 12.64 -8.37
C ILE A 144 6.09 11.50 -9.13
N PRO A 145 5.35 10.49 -9.64
CA PRO A 145 5.92 9.43 -10.48
C PRO A 145 6.52 10.03 -11.76
N GLU A 146 7.71 9.56 -12.14
CA GLU A 146 8.48 10.09 -13.29
C GLU A 146 8.73 11.62 -13.23
N GLY A 147 8.61 12.24 -12.05
CA GLY A 147 8.67 13.69 -11.86
C GLY A 147 9.95 14.35 -12.38
N GLU A 148 11.11 13.70 -12.27
CA GLU A 148 12.37 14.24 -12.79
C GLU A 148 12.44 14.23 -14.33
N THR A 149 11.63 13.38 -14.98
CA THR A 149 11.48 13.32 -16.45
C THR A 149 10.39 14.29 -16.93
N MET A 150 9.28 14.36 -16.21
CA MET A 150 8.12 15.20 -16.56
C MET A 150 8.36 16.69 -16.26
N TYR A 151 9.05 16.99 -15.16
CA TYR A 151 9.31 18.36 -14.68
C TYR A 151 10.78 18.52 -14.20
N PRO A 152 11.78 18.42 -15.11
CA PRO A 152 13.19 18.43 -14.72
C PRO A 152 13.57 19.65 -13.87
N GLY A 153 14.07 19.42 -12.66
CA GLY A 153 14.47 20.48 -11.73
C GLY A 153 13.31 21.20 -11.00
N ILE A 154 12.08 20.65 -11.04
CA ILE A 154 10.93 21.17 -10.27
C ILE A 154 11.28 21.37 -8.78
N VAL A 155 10.75 22.44 -8.18
CA VAL A 155 10.82 22.69 -6.73
C VAL A 155 9.41 22.63 -6.16
N LEU A 156 9.21 21.76 -5.19
CA LEU A 156 7.98 21.60 -4.41
C LEU A 156 8.12 22.40 -3.10
N THR A 157 7.13 23.22 -2.79
CA THR A 157 6.98 23.90 -1.48
C THR A 157 5.71 23.41 -0.79
N VAL A 158 5.71 23.47 0.55
CA VAL A 158 4.58 23.00 1.36
C VAL A 158 3.95 24.17 2.08
N ASP A 159 2.85 24.68 1.51
CA ASP A 159 2.17 25.89 1.99
C ASP A 159 1.40 25.64 3.31
N SER A 160 0.90 24.42 3.52
CA SER A 160 0.14 24.01 4.71
C SER A 160 0.06 22.47 4.79
N VAL A 161 0.06 21.91 6.01
CA VAL A 161 -0.26 20.50 6.27
C VAL A 161 -1.45 20.46 7.23
N LYS A 162 -2.41 19.56 6.98
CA LYS A 162 -3.63 19.43 7.81
C LYS A 162 -3.93 18.00 8.19
N VAL A 163 -4.39 17.80 9.42
CA VAL A 163 -4.91 16.54 9.97
C VAL A 163 -6.30 16.83 10.53
N ASP A 164 -7.31 16.10 10.05
CA ASP A 164 -8.72 16.30 10.39
C ASP A 164 -9.21 17.76 10.22
N GLY A 165 -8.65 18.44 9.20
CA GLY A 165 -8.89 19.86 8.90
C GLY A 165 -8.07 20.87 9.74
N ASN A 166 -7.43 20.42 10.81
CA ASN A 166 -6.60 21.26 11.69
C ASN A 166 -5.18 21.41 11.13
N GLU A 167 -4.60 22.61 11.21
CA GLU A 167 -3.25 22.87 10.70
C GLU A 167 -2.16 22.31 11.63
N VAL A 168 -1.11 21.75 11.02
CA VAL A 168 0.07 21.18 11.69
C VAL A 168 1.31 21.96 11.27
N GLU A 169 2.05 22.48 12.25
CA GLU A 169 3.29 23.23 12.02
C GLU A 169 4.45 22.31 11.64
N LEU A 170 5.08 22.58 10.50
CA LEU A 170 6.35 21.96 10.10
C LEU A 170 7.51 22.64 10.86
N LYS A 171 8.40 21.83 11.44
CA LYS A 171 9.51 22.31 12.30
C LYS A 171 10.69 22.90 11.52
N THR A 172 10.72 22.69 10.22
CA THR A 172 11.85 22.88 9.30
C THR A 172 11.31 23.09 7.88
N LYS A 173 12.13 23.61 6.96
CA LYS A 173 11.72 23.76 5.55
C LYS A 173 11.79 22.41 4.83
N ASN A 174 10.76 22.12 4.04
CA ASN A 174 10.77 20.98 3.13
C ASN A 174 11.75 21.23 1.96
N TYR A 175 12.39 20.18 1.44
CA TYR A 175 13.22 20.26 0.23
C TYR A 175 12.81 19.21 -0.81
N THR A 176 13.11 19.47 -2.09
CA THR A 176 12.80 18.57 -3.21
C THR A 176 14.02 17.72 -3.57
N SER A 177 13.83 16.44 -3.87
CA SER A 177 14.90 15.53 -4.32
C SER A 177 14.37 14.33 -5.11
N SER A 178 15.28 13.47 -5.57
CA SER A 178 15.01 12.16 -6.15
C SER A 178 16.05 11.13 -5.68
N ASP A 179 15.60 9.97 -5.20
CA ASP A 179 16.50 8.89 -4.74
C ASP A 179 16.99 7.99 -5.88
N ASP A 180 16.26 7.95 -7.00
CA ASP A 180 16.55 7.09 -8.15
C ASP A 180 16.82 7.88 -9.46
N GLY A 181 16.60 9.20 -9.45
CA GLY A 181 16.69 10.07 -10.63
C GLY A 181 15.46 10.00 -11.55
N VAL A 182 14.35 9.43 -11.09
CA VAL A 182 13.10 9.26 -11.85
C VAL A 182 11.92 9.88 -11.11
N GLU A 183 11.70 9.50 -9.85
CA GLU A 183 10.62 10.04 -9.03
C GLU A 183 11.04 11.34 -8.33
N THR A 184 10.22 12.38 -8.41
CA THR A 184 10.42 13.57 -7.56
C THR A 184 9.70 13.38 -6.23
N ARG A 185 10.34 13.78 -5.13
CA ARG A 185 9.69 13.87 -3.82
C ARG A 185 10.02 15.15 -3.07
N THR A 186 9.20 15.46 -2.07
CA THR A 186 9.60 16.26 -0.91
C THR A 186 9.14 15.57 0.37
N ASN A 187 10.08 15.33 1.29
CA ASN A 187 9.77 14.75 2.60
C ASN A 187 9.02 15.78 3.47
N LEU A 188 8.05 15.31 4.24
CA LEU A 188 7.39 16.05 5.32
C LEU A 188 7.74 15.45 6.70
N TYR A 189 7.95 14.14 6.74
CA TYR A 189 8.44 13.40 7.90
C TYR A 189 9.21 12.16 7.43
N ASN A 190 10.51 12.11 7.72
CA ASN A 190 11.34 10.95 7.43
C ASN A 190 12.42 10.79 8.54
N PRO A 191 12.20 9.92 9.53
CA PRO A 191 13.11 9.77 10.68
C PRO A 191 14.41 9.01 10.34
N TYR A 192 14.58 8.60 9.08
CA TYR A 192 15.75 7.87 8.58
C TYR A 192 16.75 8.77 7.83
N VAL A 193 16.47 10.08 7.73
CA VAL A 193 17.28 11.06 6.99
C VAL A 193 17.74 12.16 7.96
N GLU A 194 19.04 12.21 8.24
CA GLU A 194 19.64 13.18 9.19
C GLU A 194 20.12 14.49 8.51
N LYS A 195 20.27 14.49 7.19
CA LYS A 195 20.64 15.65 6.37
C LYS A 195 19.94 15.59 5.01
N PRO A 196 19.68 16.71 4.32
CA PRO A 196 19.19 16.69 2.95
C PRO A 196 20.12 15.90 2.01
N SER A 197 19.56 15.28 0.98
CA SER A 197 20.31 14.54 -0.04
C SER A 197 21.12 15.47 -0.95
N ASP A 198 22.17 14.94 -1.57
CA ASP A 198 23.19 15.74 -2.28
C ASP A 198 22.65 16.38 -3.58
N ASP A 199 21.54 15.87 -4.13
CA ASP A 199 20.77 16.42 -5.23
C ASP A 199 19.71 17.48 -4.79
N GLY A 200 19.54 17.61 -3.47
CA GLY A 200 18.44 18.35 -2.85
C GLY A 200 18.37 19.80 -3.29
N ARG A 201 17.15 20.30 -3.55
CA ARG A 201 16.91 21.63 -4.11
C ARG A 201 15.67 22.30 -3.52
N SER A 202 15.67 23.62 -3.57
CA SER A 202 14.74 24.51 -2.86
C SER A 202 14.49 25.81 -3.64
N THR A 203 13.63 26.67 -3.13
CA THR A 203 13.42 28.03 -3.65
C THR A 203 14.65 28.95 -3.49
N GLU A 204 15.59 28.60 -2.62
CA GLU A 204 16.88 29.30 -2.45
C GLU A 204 17.98 28.72 -3.37
N GLY A 205 17.70 27.61 -4.06
CA GLY A 205 18.60 26.94 -5.00
C GLY A 205 18.93 25.50 -4.58
N ALA A 206 19.99 24.94 -5.17
CA ALA A 206 20.54 23.65 -4.75
C ALA A 206 21.10 23.74 -3.32
N LEU A 207 20.86 22.71 -2.51
CA LEU A 207 21.30 22.64 -1.12
C LEU A 207 22.80 22.30 -1.01
N TYR A 208 23.39 21.74 -2.07
CA TYR A 208 24.81 21.41 -2.15
C TYR A 208 25.42 21.91 -3.47
N SER A 209 26.72 22.22 -3.41
CA SER A 209 27.57 22.51 -4.55
C SER A 209 27.99 21.22 -5.27
N ALA A 210 28.48 21.34 -6.50
CA ALA A 210 28.89 20.18 -7.32
C ALA A 210 30.10 19.38 -6.77
N ASP A 211 30.73 19.84 -5.68
CA ASP A 211 31.78 19.15 -4.93
C ASP A 211 31.29 18.56 -3.59
N GLY A 212 29.98 18.65 -3.29
CA GLY A 212 29.37 18.21 -2.04
C GLY A 212 29.38 19.27 -0.92
N THR A 213 29.86 20.50 -1.16
CA THR A 213 29.83 21.57 -0.15
C THR A 213 28.40 22.08 0.08
N PRO A 214 27.82 21.98 1.29
CA PRO A 214 26.47 22.50 1.55
C PRO A 214 26.43 24.03 1.43
N ALA A 215 25.31 24.54 0.92
CA ALA A 215 25.03 25.99 0.89
C ALA A 215 24.74 26.53 2.30
N ASP A 216 24.97 27.83 2.54
CA ASP A 216 24.77 28.47 3.85
C ASP A 216 23.34 28.28 4.41
N PHE A 217 22.33 28.21 3.53
CA PHE A 217 20.92 27.99 3.87
C PHE A 217 20.52 26.51 4.07
N CYS A 218 21.39 25.55 3.71
CA CYS A 218 21.09 24.11 3.72
C CYS A 218 20.65 23.60 5.10
N SER A 219 21.22 24.15 6.18
CA SER A 219 20.85 23.81 7.57
C SER A 219 19.42 24.20 7.99
N GLY A 220 18.67 24.94 7.15
CA GLY A 220 17.26 25.21 7.37
C GLY A 220 16.30 24.14 6.82
N TYR A 221 16.82 23.11 6.15
CA TYR A 221 16.06 22.09 5.42
C TYR A 221 16.27 20.68 5.99
N SER A 222 15.22 19.83 5.92
CA SER A 222 15.22 18.43 6.38
C SER A 222 14.12 17.60 5.70
#